data_AF-A0A4Y2PSC5-F1
#
_entry.id   AF-A0A4Y2PSC5-F1
#
_cell.length_a   1.000
_cell.length_b   1.000
_cell.length_c   1.000
_cell.angle_alpha   90.00
_cell.angle_beta   90.00
_cell.angle_gamma   90.00
#
_symmetry.space_group_name_H-M   'P 1'
#
loop_
_entity.id
_entity.type
_entity.pdbx_description
1 polymer ?
#
loop_
_entity_poly.entity_id
_entity_poly.type
_entity_poly.pdbx_seq_one_letter_code
_entity_poly.pdbx_strand_id
1 'polypeptide(L)'
;MTVTTTTDPRHLHLSRAEVIPRYNDLLQKVLKVMNLFKRSPTKYDMYLQKYVKEDTGKELSLILDCRTRWNSLLAMIESFRKLKVCIDKAMIDIGSGTKFSDLEWPKIKYLIDSL
;
A
#
# COMPACT_ATOMS: atom_id res chain seq x y z
N MET A 1 31.98 -19.75 -20.95
CA MET A 1 30.65 -19.64 -20.32
C MET A 1 30.29 -18.16 -20.28
N THR A 2 29.45 -17.69 -21.20
CA THR A 2 29.00 -16.30 -21.28
C THR A 2 27.62 -16.17 -20.66
N VAL A 3 27.53 -15.45 -19.53
CA VAL A 3 26.28 -15.13 -18.85
C VAL A 3 25.58 -14.04 -19.67
N THR A 4 24.50 -14.40 -20.36
CA THR A 4 23.59 -13.43 -20.97
C THR A 4 22.66 -12.90 -19.88
N THR A 5 22.97 -11.73 -19.32
CA THR A 5 22.01 -10.92 -18.57
C THR A 5 20.95 -10.40 -19.54
N THR A 6 19.84 -11.12 -19.65
CA THR A 6 18.63 -10.67 -20.35
C THR A 6 17.96 -9.58 -19.53
N THR A 7 18.34 -8.33 -19.79
CA THR A 7 17.58 -7.15 -19.34
C THR A 7 16.27 -7.10 -20.14
N ASP A 8 15.17 -7.43 -19.47
CA ASP A 8 13.82 -7.44 -20.02
C ASP A 8 13.39 -6.02 -20.47
N PRO A 9 12.98 -5.83 -21.74
CA PRO A 9 12.61 -4.52 -22.29
C PRO A 9 11.27 -3.97 -21.76
N ARG A 10 10.59 -4.66 -20.84
CA ARG A 10 9.32 -4.19 -20.23
C ARG A 10 9.44 -2.99 -19.28
N HIS A 11 10.62 -2.39 -19.14
CA HIS A 11 10.82 -1.11 -18.45
C HIS A 11 10.61 0.13 -19.35
N LEU A 12 9.79 0.03 -20.41
CA LEU A 12 9.24 1.23 -21.04
C LEU A 12 8.43 2.00 -19.99
N HIS A 13 8.68 3.30 -19.88
CA HIS A 13 7.93 4.22 -19.04
C HIS A 13 6.47 4.28 -19.53
N LEU A 14 5.64 3.35 -19.04
CA LEU A 14 4.22 3.24 -19.37
C LEU A 14 3.51 4.56 -19.05
N SER A 15 2.57 4.96 -19.91
CA SER A 15 1.75 6.13 -19.61
C SER A 15 0.80 5.84 -18.45
N ARG A 16 0.42 6.87 -17.68
CA ARG A 16 -0.51 6.74 -16.55
C ARG A 16 -1.81 5.99 -16.91
N ALA A 17 -2.31 6.16 -18.14
CA ALA A 17 -3.50 5.50 -18.64
C ALA A 17 -3.33 3.97 -18.83
N GLU A 18 -2.10 3.50 -19.06
CA GLU A 18 -1.76 2.08 -19.24
C GLU A 18 -1.34 1.41 -17.93
N VAL A 19 -0.77 2.18 -17.00
CA VAL A 19 -0.35 1.69 -15.67
C VAL A 19 -1.56 1.26 -14.84
N ILE A 20 -2.63 2.07 -14.80
CA ILE A 20 -3.80 1.80 -13.94
C ILE A 20 -4.46 0.45 -14.27
N PRO A 21 -4.79 0.11 -15.53
CA PRO A 21 -5.36 -1.20 -15.86
C PRO A 21 -4.43 -2.37 -15.52
N ARG A 22 -3.12 -2.23 -15.77
CA ARG A 22 -2.13 -3.28 -15.53
C ARG A 22 -1.97 -3.64 -14.04
N TYR A 23 -2.15 -2.66 -13.16
CA TYR A 23 -2.02 -2.84 -11.71
C TYR A 23 -3.37 -2.83 -10.99
N ASN A 24 -4.50 -2.93 -11.71
CA ASN A 24 -5.82 -2.79 -11.11
C ASN A 24 -6.06 -3.82 -9.99
N ASP A 25 -5.65 -5.08 -10.15
CA ASP A 25 -5.83 -6.08 -9.10
C ASP A 25 -5.07 -5.72 -7.81
N LEU A 26 -3.84 -5.22 -7.95
CA LEU A 26 -3.02 -4.76 -6.84
C LEU A 26 -3.63 -3.51 -6.19
N LEU A 27 -4.15 -2.58 -6.99
CA LEU A 27 -4.87 -1.40 -6.53
C LEU A 27 -6.12 -1.77 -5.75
N GLN A 28 -6.94 -2.69 -6.27
CA GLN A 28 -8.15 -3.16 -5.57
C GLN A 28 -7.79 -3.85 -4.26
N LYS A 29 -6.69 -4.59 -4.20
CA LYS A 29 -6.19 -5.20 -2.96
C LYS A 29 -5.76 -4.15 -1.93
N VAL A 30 -4.99 -3.13 -2.34
CA VAL A 30 -4.62 -1.99 -1.49
C VAL A 30 -5.89 -1.27 -0.99
N LEU A 31 -6.82 -0.97 -1.90
CA LEU A 31 -8.10 -0.33 -1.59
C LEU A 31 -8.92 -1.15 -0.60
N LYS A 32 -8.94 -2.47 -0.72
CA LYS A 32 -9.66 -3.37 0.19
C LYS A 32 -9.13 -3.25 1.62
N VAL A 33 -7.81 -3.27 1.80
CA VAL A 33 -7.17 -3.14 3.11
C VAL A 33 -7.38 -1.75 3.68
N MET A 34 -7.24 -0.72 2.86
CA MET A 34 -7.49 0.65 3.31
C MET A 34 -8.95 0.87 3.72
N ASN A 35 -9.90 0.33 2.95
CA ASN A 35 -11.32 0.39 3.28
C ASN A 35 -11.66 -0.39 4.55
N LEU A 36 -10.94 -1.47 4.89
CA LEU A 36 -11.13 -2.21 6.14
C LEU A 36 -10.93 -1.30 7.36
N PHE A 37 -9.84 -0.52 7.37
CA PHE A 37 -9.53 0.41 8.45
C PHE A 37 -10.41 1.65 8.40
N LYS A 38 -10.66 2.20 7.20
CA LYS A 38 -11.54 3.36 7.02
C LYS A 38 -12.96 3.13 7.53
N ARG A 39 -13.51 1.94 7.30
CA ARG A 39 -14.89 1.58 7.69
C ARG A 39 -15.03 1.26 9.17
N SER A 40 -13.95 0.96 9.87
CA SER A 40 -13.97 0.56 11.27
C SER A 40 -12.94 1.36 12.07
N PRO A 41 -13.35 2.51 12.64
CA PRO A 41 -12.50 3.30 13.53
C PRO A 41 -11.89 2.45 14.65
N THR A 42 -12.66 1.52 15.23
CA THR A 42 -12.16 0.59 16.24
C THR A 42 -11.00 -0.27 15.73
N LYS A 43 -11.07 -0.80 14.51
CA LYS A 43 -9.96 -1.60 13.95
C LYS A 43 -8.74 -0.72 13.64
N TYR A 44 -8.97 0.51 13.21
CA TYR A 44 -7.90 1.48 12.97
C TYR A 44 -7.17 1.81 14.27
N ASP A 45 -7.89 2.18 15.33
CA ASP A 45 -7.30 2.57 16.61
C ASP A 45 -6.67 1.38 17.36
N MET A 46 -7.33 0.23 17.36
CA MET A 46 -6.88 -0.94 18.13
C MET A 46 -5.71 -1.68 17.48
N TYR A 47 -5.72 -1.85 16.15
CA TYR A 47 -4.72 -2.67 15.47
C TYR A 47 -3.68 -1.82 14.75
N LEU A 48 -4.09 -0.83 13.95
CA LEU A 48 -3.13 -0.08 13.13
C LEU A 48 -2.38 0.99 13.95
N GLN A 49 -3.09 1.82 14.71
CA GLN A 49 -2.47 2.88 15.52
C GLN A 49 -1.55 2.34 16.62
N LYS A 50 -1.85 1.14 17.15
CA LYS A 50 -0.97 0.45 18.10
C LYS A 50 0.43 0.25 17.50
N TYR A 51 0.51 -0.41 16.33
CA TYR A 51 1.81 -0.68 15.68
C TYR A 51 2.50 0.58 15.17
N VAL A 52 1.74 1.57 14.74
CA VAL A 52 2.27 2.89 14.34
C VAL A 52 2.92 3.60 15.52
N LYS A 53 2.27 3.59 16.70
CA LYS A 53 2.83 4.17 17.92
C LYS A 53 4.10 3.45 18.34
N GLU A 54 4.14 2.12 18.23
CA GLU A 54 5.33 1.33 18.56
C GLU A 54 6.50 1.61 17.61
N ASP A 55 6.24 1.75 16.30
CA ASP A 55 7.27 1.93 15.27
C ASP A 55 7.80 3.37 15.20
N THR A 56 6.92 4.37 15.32
CA THR A 56 7.26 5.79 15.12
C THR A 56 7.29 6.59 16.43
N GLY A 57 6.81 6.03 17.55
CA GLY A 57 6.73 6.71 18.85
C GLY A 57 5.65 7.80 18.94
N LYS A 58 4.84 7.95 17.89
CA LYS A 58 3.75 8.94 17.78
C LYS A 58 2.55 8.31 17.12
N GLU A 59 1.35 8.72 17.52
CA GLU A 59 0.14 8.42 16.77
C GLU A 59 0.20 9.11 15.40
N LEU A 60 -0.28 8.43 14.36
CA LEU A 60 -0.59 9.11 13.11
C LEU A 60 -1.86 9.94 13.33
N SER A 61 -1.70 11.13 13.90
CA SER A 61 -2.76 12.13 13.97
C SER A 61 -3.11 12.71 12.59
N LEU A 62 -2.23 12.53 11.60
CA LEU A 62 -2.25 13.28 10.33
C LEU A 62 -2.83 12.54 9.10
N ILE A 63 -3.10 11.24 9.15
CA ILE A 63 -3.73 10.52 8.01
C ILE A 63 -5.27 10.54 8.11
N LEU A 64 -5.81 10.84 9.30
CA LEU A 64 -7.24 10.96 9.56
C LEU A 64 -7.83 12.34 9.22
N ASP A 65 -7.03 13.40 9.09
CA ASP A 65 -7.55 14.71 8.63
C ASP A 65 -7.99 14.68 7.15
N CYS A 66 -7.67 13.60 6.45
CA CYS A 66 -8.22 13.26 5.15
C CYS A 66 -9.60 12.56 5.24
N ARG A 67 -10.34 12.63 6.37
CA ARG A 67 -11.67 12.00 6.52
C ARG A 67 -12.61 12.33 5.35
N THR A 68 -12.40 13.47 4.70
CA THR A 68 -13.14 13.94 3.52
C THR A 68 -12.35 13.92 2.21
N ARG A 69 -11.02 13.72 2.18
CA ARG A 69 -10.22 13.78 0.94
C ARG A 69 -9.05 12.78 0.92
N TRP A 70 -9.38 11.51 0.76
CA TRP A 70 -8.52 10.56 0.05
C TRP A 70 -8.64 10.78 -1.47
N ASN A 71 -8.51 12.04 -1.92
CA ASN A 71 -8.95 12.41 -3.27
C ASN A 71 -7.92 12.13 -4.38
N SER A 72 -6.72 11.65 -4.04
CA SER A 72 -5.77 11.16 -5.05
C SER A 72 -5.32 9.74 -4.76
N LEU A 73 -5.38 8.90 -5.80
CA LEU A 73 -4.88 7.52 -5.81
C LEU A 73 -3.43 7.44 -5.30
N LEU A 74 -2.59 8.40 -5.70
CA LEU A 74 -1.18 8.48 -5.33
C LEU A 74 -0.98 8.64 -3.81
N ALA A 75 -1.61 9.65 -3.19
CA ALA A 75 -1.44 9.91 -1.75
C ALA A 75 -1.88 8.73 -0.89
N MET A 76 -2.92 8.01 -1.34
CA MET A 76 -3.38 6.78 -0.69
C MET A 76 -2.31 5.67 -0.77
N ILE A 77 -1.74 5.41 -1.94
CA ILE A 77 -0.78 4.33 -2.13
C ILE A 77 0.55 4.65 -1.44
N GLU A 78 0.97 5.91 -1.42
CA GLU A 78 2.13 6.36 -0.66
C GLU A 78 1.96 6.14 0.85
N SER A 79 0.80 6.50 1.39
CA SER A 79 0.48 6.29 2.80
C SER A 79 0.44 4.79 3.13
N PHE A 80 -0.18 3.98 2.26
CA PHE A 80 -0.18 2.53 2.39
C PHE A 80 1.24 1.95 2.45
N ARG A 81 2.13 2.39 1.56
CA ARG A 81 3.53 1.92 1.51
C ARG A 81 4.31 2.33 2.76
N LYS A 82 4.15 3.56 3.26
CA LYS A 82 4.81 4.04 4.49
C LYS A 82 4.46 3.16 5.69
N LEU A 83 3.23 2.64 5.74
CA LEU A 83 2.74 1.83 6.84
C LEU A 83 2.88 0.32 6.63
N LYS A 84 3.66 -0.13 5.64
CA LYS A 84 3.84 -1.56 5.29
C LYS A 84 3.93 -2.48 6.51
N VAL A 85 4.90 -2.23 7.40
CA VAL A 85 5.16 -3.07 8.57
C VAL A 85 3.99 -3.06 9.55
N CYS A 86 3.40 -1.89 9.78
CA CYS A 86 2.24 -1.73 10.66
C CYS A 86 1.00 -2.43 10.11
N ILE A 87 0.77 -2.33 8.80
CA ILE A 87 -0.36 -2.96 8.11
C ILE A 87 -0.20 -4.49 8.12
N ASP A 88 0.99 -5.02 7.85
CA ASP A 88 1.23 -6.46 7.87
C ASP A 88 0.93 -7.05 9.26
N LYS A 89 1.42 -6.41 10.33
CA LYS A 89 1.13 -6.80 11.72
C LYS A 89 -0.37 -6.68 12.06
N ALA A 90 -0.99 -5.55 11.71
CA ALA A 90 -2.41 -5.32 11.97
C ALA A 90 -3.31 -6.32 11.21
N MET A 91 -2.95 -6.70 9.98
CA MET A 91 -3.72 -7.69 9.21
C MET A 91 -3.62 -9.10 9.77
N ILE A 92 -2.47 -9.45 10.37
CA ILE A 92 -2.26 -10.70 11.09
C ILE A 92 -3.17 -10.74 12.32
N ASP A 93 -3.16 -9.69 13.14
CA ASP A 93 -3.99 -9.61 14.35
C ASP A 93 -5.49 -9.62 14.07
N ILE A 94 -5.92 -8.93 13.00
CA ILE A 94 -7.33 -8.93 12.58
C ILE A 94 -7.75 -10.29 12.00
N GLY A 95 -6.80 -11.14 11.59
CA GLY A 95 -7.11 -12.41 10.92
C GLY A 95 -7.73 -12.22 9.54
N SER A 96 -7.43 -11.13 8.85
CA SER A 96 -8.13 -10.71 7.62
C SER A 96 -7.89 -11.60 6.38
N GLY A 97 -6.99 -12.59 6.49
CA GLY A 97 -6.58 -13.51 5.41
C GLY A 97 -5.87 -12.85 4.23
N THR A 98 -5.83 -11.52 4.17
CA THR A 98 -5.18 -10.75 3.12
C THR A 98 -3.72 -10.54 3.50
N LYS A 99 -2.79 -10.89 2.61
CA LYS A 99 -1.35 -10.70 2.79
C LYS A 99 -0.73 -10.17 1.52
N PHE A 100 0.24 -9.27 1.62
CA PHE A 100 1.04 -8.83 0.48
C PHE A 100 2.34 -9.62 0.44
N SER A 101 2.64 -10.18 -0.72
CA SER A 101 3.88 -10.90 -0.98
C SER A 101 5.04 -9.92 -1.20
N ASP A 102 6.26 -10.41 -1.01
CA ASP A 102 7.49 -9.63 -1.26
C ASP A 102 7.62 -9.19 -2.72
N LEU A 103 6.92 -9.85 -3.66
CA LEU A 103 6.86 -9.48 -5.07
C LEU A 103 5.86 -8.36 -5.37
N GLU A 104 4.89 -8.11 -4.48
CA GLU A 104 3.89 -7.05 -4.65
C GLU A 104 4.43 -5.69 -4.20
N TRP A 105 5.28 -5.64 -3.17
CA TRP A 105 5.83 -4.38 -2.65
C TRP A 105 6.67 -3.58 -3.67
N PRO A 106 7.56 -4.20 -4.47
CA PRO A 106 8.25 -3.52 -5.56
C PRO A 106 7.29 -2.98 -6.63
N LYS A 107 6.19 -3.70 -6.91
CA LYS A 107 5.17 -3.27 -7.86
C LYS A 107 4.40 -2.04 -7.35
N ILE A 108 4.09 -2.00 -6.05
CA ILE A 108 3.50 -0.81 -5.40
C ILE A 108 4.45 0.38 -5.49
N LYS A 109 5.75 0.18 -5.27
CA LYS A 109 6.76 1.24 -5.44
C LYS A 109 6.77 1.76 -6.88
N TYR A 110 6.87 0.86 -7.86
CA TYR A 110 6.86 1.24 -9.27
C TYR A 110 5.58 2.00 -9.65
N LEU A 111 4.44 1.58 -9.12
CA LEU A 111 3.16 2.24 -9.33
C LEU A 111 3.12 3.67 -8.78
N ILE A 112 3.68 3.91 -7.58
CA ILE A 112 3.84 5.27 -7.03
C ILE A 112 4.73 6.10 -7.94
N ASP A 113 5.87 5.54 -8.37
CA ASP A 113 6.85 6.25 -9.19
C ASP A 113 6.33 6.55 -10.62
N SER A 114 5.24 5.89 -11.06
CA SER A 114 4.64 6.02 -12.40
C SER A 114 3.33 6.82 -12.44
N LEU A 115 2.78 7.23 -11.29
CA LEU A 115 1.47 7.92 -11.16
C LEU A 115 1.61 9.43 -11.00
#